data_AF-A0A1Q4YVW9-F1
#
_entry.id   AF-A0A1Q4YVW9-F1
#
_cell.length_a   1.000
_cell.length_b   1.000
_cell.length_c   1.000
_cell.angle_alpha   90.00
_cell.angle_beta   90.00
_cell.angle_gamma   90.00
#
_symmetry.space_group_name_H-M   'P 1'
#
loop_
_entity.id
_entity.type
_entity.pdbx_description
1 polymer ?
#
loop_
_entity_poly.entity_id
_entity_poly.type
_entity_poly.pdbx_seq_one_letter_code
_entity_poly.pdbx_strand_id
1 'polypeptide(L)'
;MPQPEPAQKPALLSPQRRLALLLGIPIAILVIAVAVWAALPRTSPATTAMARTTTATSTADAPADLLSTWEQTLLNVDVRGDCDGEKAFTPDCMYEVDHVGAIARDVAKQAAKLGSRYGEVRAEADKIAGDADRWADCPRTKAYSTERWECLDTLGSLRTAGESMLARIYAVERP
;
A
#
# COMPACT_ATOMS: atom_id res chain seq x y z
N MET A 1 29.83 -60.84 1.74
CA MET A 1 29.34 -59.47 1.96
C MET A 1 29.36 -58.76 0.61
N PRO A 2 28.20 -58.42 0.01
CA PRO A 2 28.14 -57.81 -1.31
C PRO A 2 28.47 -56.31 -1.26
N GLN A 3 29.23 -55.82 -2.25
CA GLN A 3 29.55 -54.39 -2.43
C GLN A 3 28.32 -53.59 -2.88
N PRO A 4 28.16 -52.33 -2.43
CA PRO A 4 27.10 -51.45 -2.92
C PRO A 4 27.49 -50.78 -4.26
N GLU A 5 26.53 -50.75 -5.20
CA GLU A 5 26.58 -50.02 -6.47
C GLU A 5 26.78 -48.50 -6.29
N PRO A 6 27.46 -47.82 -7.24
CA PRO A 6 27.55 -46.36 -7.21
C PRO A 6 26.23 -45.72 -7.64
N ALA A 7 25.65 -44.93 -6.74
CA ALA A 7 24.49 -44.09 -7.00
C ALA A 7 24.76 -43.07 -8.11
N GLN A 8 23.93 -43.11 -9.15
CA GLN A 8 23.95 -42.23 -10.31
C GLN A 8 23.59 -40.79 -9.91
N LYS A 9 24.53 -39.87 -10.09
CA LYS A 9 24.35 -38.43 -9.86
C LYS A 9 23.33 -37.85 -10.86
N PRO A 10 22.28 -37.13 -10.44
CA PRO A 10 21.44 -36.39 -11.37
C PRO A 10 22.24 -35.23 -11.96
N ALA A 11 22.17 -35.10 -13.29
CA ALA A 11 22.82 -34.03 -14.03
C ALA A 11 22.30 -32.66 -13.57
N LEU A 12 23.22 -31.84 -13.04
CA LEU A 12 22.98 -30.43 -12.78
C LEU A 12 22.68 -29.73 -14.11
N LEU A 13 21.42 -29.35 -14.34
CA LEU A 13 21.08 -28.38 -15.37
C LEU A 13 21.70 -27.03 -15.02
N SER A 14 22.40 -26.44 -16.00
CA SER A 14 23.14 -25.20 -15.81
C SER A 14 22.21 -24.02 -15.46
N PRO A 15 22.66 -23.09 -14.61
CA PRO A 15 21.85 -21.98 -14.11
C PRO A 15 21.40 -20.99 -15.20
N GLN A 16 21.99 -21.02 -16.40
CA GLN A 16 21.64 -20.10 -17.48
C GLN A 16 20.31 -20.41 -18.18
N ARG A 17 19.79 -21.64 -18.09
CA ARG A 17 18.50 -21.98 -18.74
C ARG A 17 17.26 -21.64 -17.91
N ARG A 18 17.40 -21.33 -16.62
CA ARG A 18 16.26 -20.94 -15.77
C ARG A 18 15.84 -19.47 -15.95
N LEU A 19 16.73 -18.61 -16.45
CA LEU A 19 16.43 -17.19 -16.61
C LEU A 19 15.55 -16.89 -17.84
N ALA A 20 15.59 -17.73 -18.87
CA ALA A 20 14.89 -17.48 -20.14
C ALA A 20 13.37 -17.77 -20.09
N LEU A 21 12.87 -18.50 -19.08
CA LEU A 21 11.45 -18.90 -19.02
C LEU A 21 10.57 -17.97 -18.17
N LEU A 22 11.16 -17.06 -17.38
CA LEU A 22 10.41 -16.18 -16.46
C LEU A 22 10.31 -14.71 -16.92
N LEU A 23 11.00 -14.33 -17.99
CA LEU A 23 11.02 -12.95 -18.51
C LEU A 23 10.05 -12.69 -19.68
N GLY A 24 9.25 -13.69 -20.07
CA GLY A 24 8.40 -13.62 -21.27
C GLY A 24 6.94 -13.22 -21.05
N ILE A 25 6.49 -12.97 -19.81
CA ILE A 25 5.06 -12.79 -19.50
C ILE A 25 4.88 -11.76 -18.37
N PRO A 26 5.07 -10.45 -18.63
CA PRO A 26 3.96 -9.54 -18.31
C PRO A 26 3.85 -8.27 -19.18
N ILE A 27 4.52 -8.18 -20.34
CA ILE A 27 4.44 -6.96 -21.21
C ILE A 27 3.30 -7.05 -22.23
N ALA A 28 2.15 -7.63 -21.84
CA ALA A 28 0.97 -7.73 -22.72
C ALA A 28 -0.30 -7.07 -22.15
N ILE A 29 -0.23 -6.47 -20.95
CA ILE A 29 -1.40 -5.88 -20.26
C ILE A 29 -1.33 -4.34 -20.20
N LEU A 30 -0.57 -3.70 -21.09
CA LEU A 30 -0.32 -2.25 -21.03
C LEU A 30 -0.77 -1.44 -22.26
N VAL A 31 -1.61 -2.00 -23.16
CA VAL A 31 -2.00 -1.31 -24.41
C VAL A 31 -3.52 -1.32 -24.73
N ILE A 32 -4.40 -1.45 -23.73
CA ILE A 32 -5.86 -1.34 -23.98
C ILE A 32 -6.50 -0.33 -23.03
N ALA A 33 -6.21 0.97 -23.21
CA ALA A 33 -7.00 2.04 -22.59
C ALA A 33 -6.90 3.41 -23.28
N VAL A 34 -6.48 3.49 -24.55
CA VAL A 34 -6.40 4.78 -25.29
C VAL A 34 -6.96 4.62 -26.70
N ALA A 35 -8.24 4.26 -26.84
CA ALA A 35 -8.90 4.26 -28.15
C ALA A 35 -10.43 4.31 -28.10
N VAL A 36 -11.05 5.16 -27.28
CA VAL A 36 -12.49 5.47 -27.44
C VAL A 36 -12.78 6.95 -27.17
N TRP A 37 -12.11 7.87 -27.87
CA TRP A 37 -12.52 9.29 -27.93
C TRP A 37 -12.31 9.92 -29.31
N ALA A 38 -12.16 9.11 -30.37
CA ALA A 38 -11.98 9.57 -31.75
C ALA A 38 -13.20 9.32 -32.66
N ALA A 39 -14.40 9.22 -32.09
CA ALA A 39 -15.65 9.20 -32.87
C ALA A 39 -16.58 10.30 -32.37
N LEU A 40 -16.32 11.53 -32.81
CA LEU A 40 -17.32 12.58 -32.87
C LEU A 40 -18.24 12.31 -34.06
N PRO A 41 -19.57 12.16 -33.87
CA PRO A 41 -20.53 12.69 -34.81
C PRO A 41 -20.84 14.14 -34.42
N ARG A 42 -20.41 15.08 -35.27
CA ARG A 42 -20.97 16.44 -35.31
C ARG A 42 -22.38 16.34 -35.89
N THR A 43 -23.38 16.47 -35.04
CA THR A 43 -24.73 16.92 -35.44
C THR A 43 -25.37 17.69 -34.27
N SER A 44 -25.49 19.01 -34.43
CA SER A 44 -26.63 19.79 -33.91
C SER A 44 -27.60 19.98 -35.08
N PRO A 45 -28.92 20.25 -34.91
CA PRO A 45 -29.60 20.79 -33.71
C PRO A 45 -30.95 20.09 -33.37
N ALA A 46 -31.48 20.31 -32.17
CA ALA A 46 -32.89 20.62 -31.90
C ALA A 46 -33.17 20.64 -30.39
N THR A 47 -33.74 21.75 -29.94
CA THR A 47 -34.18 22.03 -28.58
C THR A 47 -35.37 21.16 -28.18
N THR A 48 -35.19 20.34 -27.15
CA THR A 48 -36.26 19.97 -26.22
C THR A 48 -35.65 19.96 -24.82
N ALA A 49 -35.98 20.96 -24.01
CA ALA A 49 -35.62 20.97 -22.59
C ALA A 49 -36.39 19.84 -21.89
N MET A 50 -35.81 18.65 -21.84
CA MET A 50 -36.21 17.68 -20.83
C MET A 50 -35.64 18.16 -19.50
N ALA A 51 -36.52 18.44 -18.54
CA ALA A 51 -36.15 18.63 -17.16
C ALA A 51 -35.38 17.38 -16.71
N ARG A 52 -34.05 17.47 -16.72
CA ARG A 52 -33.17 16.46 -16.15
C ARG A 52 -33.38 16.57 -14.65
N THR A 53 -34.25 15.72 -14.11
CA THR A 53 -34.24 15.41 -12.69
C THR A 53 -32.86 14.86 -12.37
N THR A 54 -31.97 15.75 -11.92
CA THR A 54 -30.73 15.37 -11.26
C THR A 54 -31.14 14.74 -9.94
N THR A 55 -31.33 13.42 -9.95
CA THR A 55 -31.19 12.63 -8.75
C THR A 55 -29.76 12.90 -8.28
N ALA A 56 -29.61 13.71 -7.24
CA ALA A 56 -28.34 13.81 -6.55
C ALA A 56 -27.98 12.39 -6.13
N THR A 57 -26.89 11.85 -6.70
CA THR A 57 -26.27 10.67 -6.13
C THR A 57 -25.86 11.05 -4.72
N SER A 58 -26.67 10.60 -3.77
CA SER A 58 -26.42 10.74 -2.34
C SER A 58 -25.09 10.07 -2.02
N THR A 59 -24.03 10.88 -1.89
CA THR A 59 -22.74 10.50 -1.29
C THR A 59 -22.92 10.28 0.21
N ALA A 60 -23.59 9.20 0.60
CA ALA A 60 -23.78 8.84 2.02
C ALA A 60 -23.40 7.39 2.36
N ASP A 61 -23.11 6.54 1.37
CA ASP A 61 -22.51 5.23 1.60
C ASP A 61 -21.06 5.29 1.12
N ALA A 62 -20.10 5.14 2.03
CA ALA A 62 -18.81 4.63 1.59
C ALA A 62 -19.09 3.27 0.96
N PRO A 63 -18.66 3.01 -0.28
CA PRO A 63 -18.99 1.76 -0.94
C PRO A 63 -18.41 0.62 -0.10
N ALA A 64 -19.17 -0.46 0.12
CA ALA A 64 -18.70 -1.63 0.86
C ALA A 64 -17.33 -2.16 0.34
N ASP A 65 -17.04 -1.90 -0.93
CA ASP A 65 -15.74 -2.16 -1.59
C ASP A 65 -14.57 -1.41 -0.94
N LEU A 66 -14.79 -0.23 -0.37
CA LEU A 66 -13.76 0.59 0.25
C LEU A 66 -13.26 -0.01 1.57
N LEU A 67 -14.18 -0.46 2.43
CA LEU A 67 -13.81 -1.09 3.69
C LEU A 67 -13.00 -2.37 3.41
N SER A 68 -13.45 -3.20 2.48
CA SER A 68 -12.71 -4.41 2.08
C SER A 68 -11.33 -4.07 1.49
N THR A 69 -11.23 -2.99 0.70
CA THR A 69 -9.95 -2.51 0.14
C THR A 69 -9.00 -2.03 1.24
N TRP A 70 -9.51 -1.27 2.22
CA TRP A 70 -8.72 -0.81 3.37
C TRP A 70 -8.32 -1.96 4.27
N GLU A 71 -9.20 -2.91 4.57
CA GLU A 71 -8.87 -4.14 5.30
C GLU A 71 -7.74 -4.90 4.62
N GLN A 72 -7.88 -5.20 3.32
CA GLN A 72 -6.87 -5.94 2.59
C GLN A 72 -5.53 -5.19 2.55
N THR A 73 -5.56 -3.88 2.40
CA THR A 73 -4.35 -3.06 2.36
C THR A 73 -3.71 -3.03 3.75
N LEU A 74 -4.44 -2.57 4.77
CA LEU A 74 -3.94 -2.29 6.12
C LEU A 74 -3.56 -3.55 6.90
N LEU A 75 -4.16 -4.71 6.63
CA LEU A 75 -3.71 -5.99 7.20
C LEU A 75 -2.32 -6.41 6.74
N ASN A 76 -1.79 -5.79 5.68
CA ASN A 76 -0.44 -6.01 5.18
C ASN A 76 0.48 -4.81 5.44
N VAL A 77 0.03 -3.81 6.22
CA VAL A 77 0.79 -2.59 6.52
C VAL A 77 1.39 -2.72 7.90
N ASP A 78 2.54 -3.39 7.96
CA ASP A 78 3.36 -3.46 9.16
C ASP A 78 4.84 -3.35 8.79
N VAL A 79 5.59 -2.68 9.66
CA VAL A 79 7.05 -2.78 9.59
C VAL A 79 7.46 -4.14 10.12
N ARG A 80 8.25 -4.87 9.33
CA ARG A 80 8.67 -6.24 9.67
C ARG A 80 9.30 -6.32 11.07
N GLY A 81 9.02 -7.42 11.76
CA GLY A 81 9.51 -7.65 13.12
C GLY A 81 11.04 -7.71 13.25
N ASP A 82 11.77 -7.95 12.16
CA ASP A 82 13.23 -7.95 12.10
C ASP A 82 13.85 -6.56 11.91
N CYS A 83 13.02 -5.51 11.78
CA CYS A 83 13.44 -4.11 11.81
C CYS A 83 13.58 -3.63 13.25
N ASP A 84 14.61 -4.10 13.96
CA ASP A 84 14.91 -3.74 15.35
C ASP A 84 16.37 -3.30 15.51
N GLY A 85 16.65 -2.57 16.61
CA GLY A 85 18.00 -2.17 17.01
C GLY A 85 18.82 -1.54 15.88
N GLU A 86 19.89 -2.22 15.46
CA GLU A 86 20.73 -1.76 14.33
C GLU A 86 20.13 -2.10 12.96
N LYS A 87 19.36 -3.18 12.85
CA LYS A 87 18.74 -3.62 11.59
C LYS A 87 17.64 -2.68 11.13
N ALA A 88 17.03 -1.95 12.04
CA ALA A 88 16.05 -0.91 11.74
C ALA A 88 16.56 0.12 10.69
N PHE A 89 17.88 0.37 10.64
CA PHE A 89 18.49 1.35 9.73
C PHE A 89 18.99 0.72 8.41
N THR A 90 18.61 -0.52 8.12
CA THR A 90 18.90 -1.15 6.83
C THR A 90 17.99 -0.60 5.72
N PRO A 91 18.43 -0.61 4.45
CA PRO A 91 17.61 -0.15 3.33
C PRO A 91 16.23 -0.83 3.25
N ASP A 92 16.15 -2.13 3.56
CA ASP A 92 14.91 -2.89 3.54
C ASP A 92 13.91 -2.36 4.59
N CYS A 93 14.37 -2.14 5.83
CA CYS A 93 13.53 -1.59 6.88
C CYS A 93 13.10 -0.14 6.63
N MET A 94 13.99 0.65 6.02
CA MET A 94 13.65 2.00 5.59
C MET A 94 12.57 1.99 4.50
N TYR A 95 12.68 1.09 3.53
CA TYR A 95 11.67 0.93 2.50
C TYR A 95 10.30 0.57 3.08
N GLU A 96 10.24 -0.35 4.04
CA GLU A 96 8.98 -0.71 4.71
C GLU A 96 8.35 0.49 5.44
N VAL A 97 9.15 1.30 6.14
CA VAL A 97 8.64 2.52 6.79
C VAL A 97 8.12 3.55 5.78
N ASP A 98 8.86 3.79 4.69
CA ASP A 98 8.42 4.69 3.62
C ASP A 98 7.12 4.20 2.98
N HIS A 99 6.98 2.88 2.81
CA HIS A 99 5.78 2.23 2.28
C HIS A 99 4.57 2.39 3.22
N VAL A 100 4.75 2.18 4.53
CA VAL A 100 3.72 2.45 5.54
C VAL A 100 3.27 3.92 5.48
N GLY A 101 4.22 4.86 5.43
CA GLY A 101 3.92 6.29 5.32
C GLY A 101 3.16 6.65 4.03
N ALA A 102 3.52 6.02 2.90
CA ALA A 102 2.82 6.22 1.63
C ALA A 102 1.36 5.74 1.69
N ILE A 103 1.11 4.58 2.31
CA ILE A 103 -0.24 4.04 2.48
C ILE A 103 -1.05 4.91 3.43
N ALA A 104 -0.47 5.34 4.55
CA ALA A 104 -1.14 6.23 5.49
C ALA A 104 -1.56 7.56 4.83
N ARG A 105 -0.69 8.17 4.01
CA ARG A 105 -1.05 9.36 3.21
C ARG A 105 -2.21 9.11 2.25
N ASP A 106 -2.29 7.93 1.65
CA ASP A 106 -3.39 7.58 0.76
C ASP A 106 -4.71 7.40 1.53
N VAL A 107 -4.68 6.69 2.66
CA VAL A 107 -5.82 6.55 3.57
C VAL A 107 -6.31 7.92 4.04
N ALA A 108 -5.42 8.83 4.45
CA ALA A 108 -5.78 10.19 4.85
C ALA A 108 -6.48 10.97 3.72
N LYS A 109 -5.98 10.87 2.49
CA LYS A 109 -6.60 11.49 1.30
C LYS A 109 -7.98 10.89 1.00
N GLN A 110 -8.13 9.58 1.13
CA GLN A 110 -9.42 8.91 0.91
C GLN A 110 -10.42 9.28 2.01
N ALA A 111 -10.03 9.22 3.28
CA ALA A 111 -10.84 9.63 4.43
C ALA A 111 -11.31 11.10 4.29
N ALA A 112 -10.44 12.00 3.85
CA ALA A 112 -10.80 13.39 3.58
C ALA A 112 -11.90 13.55 2.52
N LYS A 113 -11.93 12.68 1.49
CA LYS A 113 -12.96 12.70 0.44
C LYS A 113 -14.32 12.18 0.91
N LEU A 114 -14.34 11.31 1.92
CA LEU A 114 -15.57 10.70 2.44
C LEU A 114 -16.29 11.56 3.48
N GLY A 115 -15.67 12.66 3.92
CA GLY A 115 -16.29 13.66 4.79
C GLY A 115 -15.94 13.52 6.26
N SER A 116 -16.62 14.33 7.09
CA SER A 116 -16.25 14.56 8.50
C SER A 116 -16.34 13.32 9.40
N ARG A 117 -17.17 12.33 9.05
CA ARG A 117 -17.32 11.10 9.85
C ARG A 117 -16.02 10.28 9.94
N TYR A 118 -15.12 10.42 8.97
CA TYR A 118 -13.80 9.81 8.97
C TYR A 118 -12.70 10.74 9.49
N GLY A 119 -13.06 11.81 10.22
CA GLY A 119 -12.10 12.77 10.76
C GLY A 119 -11.02 12.12 11.62
N GLU A 120 -11.39 11.16 12.47
CA GLU A 120 -10.43 10.42 13.30
C GLU A 120 -9.53 9.48 12.49
N VAL A 121 -10.10 8.80 11.47
CA VAL A 121 -9.32 7.95 10.54
C VAL A 121 -8.27 8.79 9.83
N ARG A 122 -8.67 9.96 9.33
CA ARG A 122 -7.74 10.90 8.71
C ARG A 122 -6.66 11.34 9.69
N ALA A 123 -7.03 11.75 10.91
CA ALA A 123 -6.07 12.24 11.90
C ALA A 123 -5.03 11.18 12.27
N GLU A 124 -5.46 9.92 12.45
CA GLU A 124 -4.54 8.81 12.74
C GLU A 124 -3.62 8.51 11.54
N ALA A 125 -4.17 8.52 10.32
CA ALA A 125 -3.38 8.31 9.11
C ALA A 125 -2.36 9.45 8.86
N ASP A 126 -2.74 10.71 9.09
CA ASP A 126 -1.84 11.86 9.00
C ASP A 126 -0.72 11.77 10.06
N LYS A 127 -1.03 11.30 11.28
CA LYS A 127 -0.04 11.04 12.34
C LYS A 127 0.96 9.96 11.92
N ILE A 128 0.49 8.82 11.43
CA ILE A 128 1.36 7.70 10.98
C ILE A 128 2.25 8.14 9.81
N ALA A 129 1.72 8.92 8.87
CA ALA A 129 2.52 9.51 7.80
C ALA A 129 3.63 10.42 8.35
N GLY A 130 3.32 11.26 9.34
CA GLY A 130 4.30 12.11 10.01
C GLY A 130 5.34 11.31 10.82
N ASP A 131 4.94 10.20 11.45
CA ASP A 131 5.86 9.27 12.13
C ASP A 131 6.84 8.64 11.13
N ALA A 132 6.36 8.22 9.96
CA ALA A 132 7.20 7.68 8.89
C ALA A 132 8.17 8.73 8.33
N ASP A 133 7.71 9.98 8.12
CA ASP A 133 8.57 11.07 7.65
C ASP A 133 9.65 11.41 8.69
N ARG A 134 9.30 11.43 9.99
CA ARG A 134 10.28 11.60 11.08
C ARG A 134 11.31 10.47 11.09
N TRP A 135 10.91 9.25 10.78
CA TRP A 135 11.83 8.12 10.68
C TRP A 135 12.83 8.27 9.51
N ALA A 136 12.39 8.82 8.37
CA ALA A 136 13.26 9.05 7.21
C ALA A 136 14.42 10.02 7.51
N ASP A 137 14.19 10.98 8.41
CA ASP A 137 15.14 11.99 8.89
C ASP A 137 16.07 11.48 10.01
N CYS A 138 15.91 10.23 10.47
CA CYS A 138 16.67 9.70 11.58
C CYS A 138 18.18 9.57 11.31
N PRO A 139 19.04 9.90 12.30
CA PRO A 139 20.49 9.83 12.13
C PRO A 139 20.97 8.38 11.96
N ARG A 140 21.44 8.07 10.74
CA ARG A 140 21.83 6.72 10.33
C ARG A 140 23.20 6.29 10.86
N THR A 141 24.09 7.24 11.09
CA THR A 141 25.53 7.00 11.33
C THR A 141 25.98 7.20 12.78
N LYS A 142 25.14 7.78 13.65
CA LYS A 142 25.47 7.93 15.07
C LYS A 142 25.03 6.68 15.84
N ALA A 143 25.96 5.78 16.13
CA ALA A 143 25.71 4.72 17.09
C ALA A 143 25.42 5.36 18.47
N TYR A 144 24.25 5.07 19.05
CA TYR A 144 23.84 5.47 20.41
C TYR A 144 23.79 6.98 20.72
N SER A 145 22.87 7.69 20.07
CA SER A 145 22.46 9.05 20.48
C SER A 145 21.02 9.03 21.01
N THR A 146 20.64 10.02 21.84
CA THR A 146 19.24 10.23 22.25
C THR A 146 18.31 10.32 21.05
N GLU A 147 18.75 11.04 20.00
CA GLU A 147 18.06 11.14 18.70
C GLU A 147 17.75 9.76 18.09
N ARG A 148 18.68 8.80 18.21
CA ARG A 148 18.49 7.44 17.70
C ARG A 148 17.47 6.65 18.51
N TRP A 149 17.40 6.86 19.83
CA TRP A 149 16.39 6.22 20.68
C TRP A 149 14.99 6.76 20.41
N GLU A 150 14.85 8.08 20.24
CA GLU A 150 13.58 8.73 19.85
C GLU A 150 13.07 8.22 18.49
N CYS A 151 14.00 8.00 17.56
CA CYS A 151 13.68 7.34 16.31
C CYS A 151 13.14 5.91 16.55
N LEU A 152 13.85 5.08 17.32
CA LEU A 152 13.44 3.69 17.56
C LEU A 152 12.07 3.59 18.25
N ASP A 153 11.72 4.56 19.08
CA ASP A 153 10.37 4.67 19.66
C ASP A 153 9.30 4.90 18.58
N THR A 154 9.59 5.77 17.60
CA THR A 154 8.72 6.01 16.43
C THR A 154 8.57 4.74 15.57
N LEU A 155 9.61 3.92 15.45
CA LEU A 155 9.48 2.62 14.76
C LEU A 155 8.51 1.68 15.48
N GLY A 156 8.46 1.75 16.82
CA GLY A 156 7.52 1.00 17.63
C GLY A 156 6.05 1.35 17.31
N SER A 157 5.73 2.64 17.10
CA SER A 157 4.38 3.06 16.73
C SER A 157 4.00 2.64 15.30
N LEU A 158 4.97 2.64 14.37
CA LEU A 158 4.75 2.25 12.98
C LEU A 158 4.49 0.74 12.79
N ARG A 159 4.94 -0.10 13.74
CA ARG A 159 4.69 -1.56 13.72
C ARG A 159 3.23 -1.95 13.92
N THR A 160 2.40 -1.06 14.42
CA THR A 160 0.96 -1.31 14.65
C THR A 160 0.10 -0.33 13.85
N ALA A 161 0.69 0.32 12.83
CA ALA A 161 0.04 1.34 12.02
C ALA A 161 -1.21 0.82 11.31
N GLY A 162 -1.11 -0.36 10.69
CA GLY A 162 -2.24 -1.02 10.01
C GLY A 162 -3.41 -1.29 10.97
N GLU A 163 -3.11 -1.91 12.12
CA GLU A 163 -4.11 -2.19 13.16
C GLU A 163 -4.74 -0.93 13.73
N SER A 164 -3.94 0.11 14.00
CA SER A 164 -4.43 1.39 14.54
C SER A 164 -5.41 2.07 13.58
N MET A 165 -5.07 2.13 12.29
CA MET A 165 -5.96 2.70 11.27
C MET A 165 -7.25 1.87 11.12
N LEU A 166 -7.14 0.54 11.10
CA LEU A 166 -8.31 -0.34 11.01
C LEU A 166 -9.25 -0.18 12.21
N ALA A 167 -8.71 -0.06 13.42
CA ALA A 167 -9.51 0.18 14.61
C ALA A 167 -10.35 1.47 14.49
N ARG A 168 -9.76 2.55 13.94
CA ARG A 168 -10.48 3.81 13.69
C ARG A 168 -11.55 3.66 12.61
N ILE A 169 -11.25 2.92 11.55
CA ILE A 169 -12.20 2.66 10.47
C ILE A 169 -13.40 1.85 11.00
N TYR A 170 -13.15 0.79 11.77
CA TYR A 170 -14.22 -0.03 12.34
C TYR A 170 -15.07 0.72 13.36
N ALA A 171 -14.50 1.63 14.14
CA ALA A 171 -15.27 2.48 15.05
C ALA A 171 -16.26 3.39 14.30
N VAL A 172 -15.99 3.73 13.03
CA VAL A 172 -16.90 4.51 12.17
C VAL A 172 -17.92 3.60 11.48
N GLU A 173 -17.50 2.44 10.97
CA GLU A 173 -18.36 1.55 10.16
C GLU A 173 -19.21 0.57 10.98
N ARG A 174 -18.81 0.25 12.22
CA ARG A 174 -19.50 -0.70 13.12
C ARG A 174 -19.71 -0.08 14.50
N PRO A 175 -20.53 0.97 14.61
CA PRO A 175 -20.80 1.66 15.89
C PRO A 175 -21.60 0.81 16.89
#